data_AF-B0VGE0-F1
#
_entry.id   AF-B0VGE0-F1
#
_cell.length_a   1.000
_cell.length_b   1.000
_cell.length_c   1.000
_cell.angle_alpha   90.00
_cell.angle_beta   90.00
_cell.angle_gamma   90.00
#
_symmetry.space_group_name_H-M   'P 1'
#
loop_
_entity.id
_entity.type
_entity.pdbx_description
1 polymer ?
#
loop_
_entity_poly.entity_id
_entity_poly.type
_entity_poly.pdbx_seq_one_letter_code
_entity_poly.pdbx_strand_id
1 'polypeptide(L)'
;MNEQSIIIDRFVDRFVSYFNLDLICECTGVDRDVVQERLNQLITGNVIRKVSKYEDIYVTNRGRYNINVSTIYCGNWVFDLKACQDICFLLEKSQIKSIRQLAFKMQRSRQWAYLYLEALISVDAVGICKSGYYTKDISMICKVGSVIKKGIISEKRAECGIQPQRRRKKTTKTTNHK
;
A
#
# COMPACT_ATOMS: atom_id res chain seq x y z
N MET A 1 -17.60 -30.82 -6.47
CA MET A 1 -17.41 -29.64 -5.60
C MET A 1 -18.41 -29.80 -4.46
N ASN A 2 -17.96 -29.85 -3.21
CA ASN A 2 -18.83 -30.11 -2.05
C ASN A 2 -19.75 -28.90 -1.80
N GLU A 3 -21.03 -29.13 -1.48
CA GLU A 3 -22.05 -28.08 -1.33
C GLU A 3 -21.67 -27.07 -0.25
N GLN A 4 -21.09 -27.56 0.86
CA GLN A 4 -20.56 -26.75 1.96
C GLN A 4 -19.44 -25.81 1.49
N SER A 5 -18.54 -26.28 0.61
CA SER A 5 -17.46 -25.44 0.07
C SER A 5 -18.00 -24.30 -0.80
N ILE A 6 -19.08 -24.55 -1.56
CA ILE A 6 -19.72 -23.51 -2.38
C ILE A 6 -20.34 -22.42 -1.50
N ILE A 7 -20.95 -22.79 -0.38
CA ILE A 7 -21.54 -21.84 0.57
C ILE A 7 -20.45 -20.97 1.20
N ILE A 8 -19.34 -21.58 1.63
CA ILE A 8 -18.19 -20.86 2.19
C ILE A 8 -17.60 -19.90 1.14
N ASP A 9 -17.39 -20.35 -0.10
CA ASP A 9 -16.86 -19.51 -1.17
C ASP A 9 -17.79 -18.33 -1.46
N ARG A 10 -19.11 -18.54 -1.47
CA ARG A 10 -20.11 -17.46 -1.65
C ARG A 10 -20.10 -16.47 -0.49
N PHE A 11 -19.92 -16.95 0.74
CA PHE A 11 -19.73 -16.07 1.89
C PHE A 11 -18.48 -15.21 1.67
N VAL A 12 -17.33 -15.84 1.42
CA VAL A 12 -16.05 -15.17 1.21
C VAL A 12 -16.12 -14.16 0.06
N ASP A 13 -16.75 -14.50 -1.06
CA ASP A 13 -16.85 -13.60 -2.22
C ASP A 13 -17.77 -12.40 -1.96
N ARG A 14 -18.83 -12.55 -1.16
CA ARG A 14 -19.80 -11.46 -0.87
C ARG A 14 -19.46 -10.67 0.38
N PHE A 15 -18.69 -11.23 1.30
CA PHE A 15 -18.37 -10.58 2.57
C PHE A 15 -17.29 -9.50 2.34
N VAL A 16 -17.69 -8.24 2.48
CA VAL A 16 -16.87 -7.09 2.11
C VAL A 16 -15.95 -6.62 3.26
N SER A 17 -15.97 -7.29 4.41
CA SER A 17 -15.22 -6.88 5.62
C SER A 17 -14.27 -7.99 6.11
N TYR A 18 -13.59 -7.76 7.23
CA TYR A 18 -12.85 -8.78 7.95
C TYR A 18 -13.80 -9.86 8.46
N PHE A 19 -13.34 -11.11 8.44
CA PHE A 19 -14.08 -12.24 8.98
C PHE A 19 -13.12 -13.18 9.69
N ASN A 20 -13.64 -13.92 10.66
CA ASN A 20 -12.94 -15.00 11.32
C ASN A 20 -13.68 -16.30 11.06
N LEU A 21 -13.10 -17.40 11.53
CA LEU A 21 -13.71 -18.72 11.34
C LEU A 21 -15.09 -18.81 11.99
N ASP A 22 -15.25 -18.25 13.19
CA ASP A 22 -16.51 -18.32 13.96
C ASP A 22 -17.67 -17.67 13.22
N LEU A 23 -17.43 -16.48 12.64
CA LEU A 23 -18.41 -15.77 11.85
C LEU A 23 -18.88 -16.56 10.62
N ILE A 24 -17.97 -17.29 9.96
CA ILE A 24 -18.34 -18.14 8.83
C ILE A 24 -19.21 -19.29 9.31
N CYS A 25 -18.85 -19.94 10.43
CA CYS A 25 -19.63 -21.03 10.99
C CYS A 25 -21.04 -20.57 11.37
N GLU A 26 -21.15 -19.43 12.06
CA GLU A 26 -22.43 -18.83 12.45
C GLU A 26 -23.31 -18.46 11.26
N CYS A 27 -22.73 -17.92 10.19
CA CYS A 27 -23.49 -17.46 9.02
C CYS A 27 -23.87 -18.60 8.05
N THR A 28 -23.11 -19.69 8.03
CA THR A 28 -23.27 -20.77 7.05
C THR A 28 -23.81 -22.06 7.64
N GLY A 29 -23.76 -22.21 8.97
CA GLY A 29 -24.11 -23.46 9.66
C GLY A 29 -23.17 -24.62 9.35
N VAL A 30 -22.02 -24.36 8.74
CA VAL A 30 -21.03 -25.38 8.38
C VAL A 30 -20.10 -25.63 9.55
N ASP A 31 -19.70 -26.89 9.74
CA ASP A 31 -18.78 -27.29 10.79
C ASP A 31 -17.43 -26.58 10.70
N ARG A 32 -16.91 -26.23 11.88
CA ARG A 32 -15.64 -25.51 12.06
C ARG A 32 -14.47 -26.18 11.33
N ASP A 33 -14.37 -27.51 11.36
CA ASP A 33 -13.27 -28.23 10.72
C ASP A 33 -13.31 -28.10 9.18
N VAL A 34 -14.52 -28.17 8.60
CA VAL A 34 -14.74 -28.01 7.15
C VAL A 34 -14.43 -26.57 6.72
N VAL A 35 -14.85 -25.59 7.52
CA VAL A 35 -14.51 -24.17 7.29
C VAL A 35 -13.01 -23.95 7.36
N GLN A 36 -12.34 -24.50 8.37
CA GLN A 36 -10.89 -24.36 8.55
C GLN A 36 -10.12 -24.96 7.37
N GLU A 37 -10.47 -26.16 6.94
CA GLU A 37 -9.85 -26.81 5.79
C GLU A 37 -10.04 -25.97 4.52
N ARG A 38 -11.26 -25.47 4.30
CA ARG A 38 -11.55 -24.63 3.13
C ARG A 38 -10.78 -23.30 3.18
N LEU A 39 -10.67 -22.65 4.35
CA LEU A 39 -9.87 -21.44 4.51
C LEU A 39 -8.39 -21.69 4.16
N ASN A 40 -7.82 -22.81 4.60
CA ASN A 40 -6.43 -23.18 4.26
C ASN A 40 -6.23 -23.34 2.74
N GLN A 41 -7.20 -23.94 2.05
CA GLN A 41 -7.20 -24.03 0.58
C GLN A 41 -7.30 -22.65 -0.08
N LEU A 42 -8.15 -21.76 0.44
CA LEU A 42 -8.32 -20.39 -0.07
C LEU A 42 -7.07 -19.52 0.18
N ILE A 43 -6.37 -19.70 1.29
CA ILE A 43 -5.08 -19.06 1.57
C ILE A 43 -4.02 -19.56 0.58
N THR A 44 -3.93 -20.88 0.37
CA THR A 44 -3.01 -21.50 -0.58
C THR A 44 -3.28 -21.02 -2.02
N GLY A 45 -4.55 -20.88 -2.38
CA GLY A 45 -5.00 -20.31 -3.66
C GLY A 45 -4.90 -18.78 -3.75
N ASN A 46 -4.35 -18.11 -2.72
CA ASN A 46 -4.20 -16.66 -2.63
C ASN A 46 -5.52 -15.86 -2.81
N VAL A 47 -6.66 -16.47 -2.48
CA VAL A 47 -7.99 -15.84 -2.53
C VAL A 47 -8.24 -14.98 -1.29
N ILE A 48 -7.68 -15.38 -0.15
CA ILE A 48 -7.79 -14.67 1.13
C ILE A 48 -6.40 -14.58 1.77
N ARG A 49 -6.26 -13.70 2.77
CA ARG A 49 -5.05 -13.60 3.60
C ARG A 49 -5.40 -13.36 5.07
N LYS A 50 -4.56 -13.88 5.97
CA LYS A 50 -4.63 -13.58 7.41
C LYS A 50 -4.00 -12.20 7.68
N VAL A 51 -4.66 -11.35 8.46
CA VAL A 51 -4.23 -9.97 8.73
C VAL A 51 -3.70 -9.75 10.15
N SER A 52 -4.09 -10.61 11.10
CA SER A 52 -3.62 -10.54 12.48
C SER A 52 -2.60 -11.65 12.78
N LYS A 53 -1.63 -11.36 13.65
CA LYS A 53 -0.68 -12.36 14.18
C LYS A 53 -1.22 -13.10 15.39
N TYR A 54 -2.19 -12.52 16.09
CA TYR A 54 -2.71 -13.00 17.36
C TYR A 54 -4.08 -13.67 17.22
N GLU A 55 -4.85 -13.27 16.21
CA GLU A 55 -6.21 -13.74 16.00
C GLU A 55 -6.37 -14.24 14.56
N ASP A 56 -7.26 -15.22 14.36
CA ASP A 56 -7.62 -15.77 13.05
C ASP A 56 -8.58 -14.84 12.30
N ILE A 57 -8.10 -13.62 12.02
CA ILE A 57 -8.80 -12.63 11.20
C ILE A 57 -8.28 -12.72 9.77
N TYR A 58 -9.21 -12.90 8.85
CA TYR A 58 -8.99 -13.02 7.42
C TYR A 58 -9.66 -11.88 6.66
N VAL A 59 -9.14 -11.62 5.47
CA VAL A 59 -9.72 -10.69 4.49
C VAL A 59 -9.58 -11.26 3.10
N THR A 60 -10.54 -10.96 2.23
CA THR A 60 -10.48 -11.35 0.82
C THR A 60 -9.41 -10.56 0.09
N ASN A 61 -8.70 -11.23 -0.81
CA ASN A 61 -7.83 -10.59 -1.78
C ASN A 61 -8.60 -10.13 -3.03
N ARG A 62 -9.91 -10.36 -3.14
CA ARG A 62 -10.72 -9.98 -4.31
C ARG A 62 -11.63 -8.76 -4.08
N GLY A 63 -11.88 -8.38 -2.82
CA GLY A 63 -12.79 -7.30 -2.46
C GLY A 63 -12.16 -5.90 -2.44
N ARG A 64 -12.90 -4.90 -1.92
CA ARG A 64 -12.52 -3.47 -1.75
C ARG A 64 -11.20 -3.20 -1.01
N TYR A 65 -10.44 -4.22 -0.62
CA TYR A 65 -9.11 -4.11 -0.02
C TYR A 65 -7.99 -4.51 -0.97
N ASN A 66 -8.33 -4.96 -2.18
CA ASN A 66 -7.44 -5.09 -3.33
C ASN A 66 -7.82 -4.05 -4.40
N ILE A 67 -8.01 -2.79 -3.96
CA ILE A 67 -8.18 -1.68 -4.90
C ILE A 67 -6.80 -1.42 -5.50
N ASN A 68 -6.56 -2.01 -6.64
CA ASN A 68 -5.64 -1.42 -7.61
C ASN A 68 -6.37 -0.19 -8.15
N VAL A 69 -6.05 1.01 -7.66
CA VAL A 69 -6.66 2.24 -8.20
C VAL A 69 -5.95 2.57 -9.50
N SER A 70 -6.39 1.96 -10.59
CA SER A 70 -6.11 2.48 -11.92
C SER A 70 -7.03 3.66 -12.18
N THR A 71 -6.72 4.81 -11.61
CA THR A 71 -7.40 6.04 -12.01
C THR A 71 -6.81 6.53 -13.32
N ILE A 72 -7.69 6.92 -14.24
CA ILE A 72 -7.48 7.24 -15.66
C ILE A 72 -6.33 8.24 -15.90
N TYR A 73 -5.88 8.95 -14.87
CA TYR A 73 -4.81 9.96 -14.90
C TYR A 73 -3.38 9.45 -14.66
N CYS A 74 -3.17 8.16 -14.34
CA CYS A 74 -1.84 7.60 -14.00
C CYS A 74 -1.05 6.97 -15.16
N GLY A 75 -1.54 7.03 -16.40
CA GLY A 75 -0.93 6.28 -17.51
C GLY A 75 -0.93 4.77 -17.23
N ASN A 76 0.20 4.09 -17.47
CA ASN A 76 0.37 2.63 -17.29
C ASN A 76 0.69 2.19 -15.84
N TRP A 77 0.68 3.10 -14.86
CA TRP A 77 1.02 2.76 -13.48
C TRP A 77 -0.23 2.49 -12.64
N VAL A 78 -0.20 1.39 -11.90
CA VAL A 78 -1.27 0.99 -10.99
C VAL A 78 -0.74 1.07 -9.56
N PHE A 79 -1.41 1.86 -8.72
CA PHE A 79 -1.07 1.98 -7.30
C PHE A 79 -1.75 0.90 -6.48
N ASP A 80 -0.95 0.22 -5.67
CA ASP A 80 -1.38 -0.75 -4.67
C ASP A 80 -1.70 -0.01 -3.35
N LEU A 81 -2.96 -0.03 -2.93
CA LEU A 81 -3.34 0.59 -1.65
C LEU A 81 -2.63 -0.01 -0.46
N LYS A 82 -2.31 -1.30 -0.48
CA LYS A 82 -1.62 -1.92 0.65
C LYS A 82 -0.25 -1.29 0.79
N ALA A 83 0.47 -1.12 -0.32
CA ALA A 83 1.73 -0.40 -0.32
C ALA A 83 1.59 1.07 0.14
N CYS A 84 0.50 1.77 -0.22
CA CYS A 84 0.22 3.10 0.29
C CYS A 84 0.00 3.12 1.81
N GLN A 85 -0.79 2.17 2.35
CA GLN A 85 -1.02 2.02 3.78
C GLN A 85 0.27 1.71 4.53
N ASP A 86 1.07 0.79 4.01
CA ASP A 86 2.35 0.41 4.59
C ASP A 86 3.31 1.60 4.66
N ILE A 87 3.32 2.47 3.63
CA ILE A 87 4.07 3.73 3.68
C ILE A 87 3.56 4.63 4.81
N CYS A 88 2.25 4.88 4.90
CA CYS A 88 1.68 5.72 5.96
C CYS A 88 2.01 5.20 7.37
N PHE A 89 1.85 3.89 7.62
CA PHE A 89 2.21 3.30 8.91
C PHE A 89 3.72 3.38 9.19
N LEU A 90 4.55 3.23 8.16
CA LEU A 90 6.00 3.38 8.31
C LEU A 90 6.38 4.82 8.69
N LEU A 91 5.70 5.83 8.14
CA LEU A 91 5.93 7.24 8.46
C LEU A 91 5.49 7.60 9.88
N GLU A 92 4.44 6.97 10.40
CA GLU A 92 4.01 7.14 11.80
C GLU A 92 5.01 6.53 12.78
N LYS A 93 5.57 5.36 12.44
CA LYS A 93 6.48 4.61 13.32
C LYS A 93 7.93 5.06 13.23
N SER A 94 8.32 5.75 12.16
CA SER A 94 9.71 6.07 11.91
C SER A 94 9.89 7.39 11.19
N GLN A 95 10.90 8.15 11.62
CA GLN A 95 11.22 9.43 11.01
C GLN A 95 11.96 9.23 9.67
N ILE A 96 11.20 9.28 8.57
CA ILE A 96 11.73 9.16 7.20
C ILE A 96 12.00 10.55 6.62
N LYS A 97 13.27 10.87 6.38
CA LYS A 97 13.72 12.20 5.91
C LYS A 97 13.97 12.27 4.40
N SER A 98 14.10 11.11 3.75
CA SER A 98 14.47 11.06 2.34
C SER A 98 13.81 9.90 1.59
N ILE A 99 13.63 10.08 0.28
CA ILE A 99 13.10 9.04 -0.61
C ILE A 99 14.01 7.80 -0.60
N ARG A 100 15.34 7.99 -0.46
CA ARG A 100 16.29 6.87 -0.35
C ARG A 100 16.02 6.03 0.90
N GLN A 101 15.76 6.68 2.02
CA GLN A 101 15.45 6.00 3.28
C GLN A 101 14.11 5.27 3.20
N LEU A 102 13.09 5.90 2.58
CA LEU A 102 11.79 5.25 2.32
C LEU A 102 11.97 3.99 1.47
N ALA A 103 12.65 4.12 0.32
CA ALA A 103 12.90 3.01 -0.59
C ALA A 103 13.61 1.84 0.09
N PHE A 104 14.61 2.13 0.93
CA PHE A 104 15.33 1.11 1.70
C PHE A 104 14.42 0.39 2.70
N LYS A 105 13.61 1.12 3.48
CA LYS A 105 12.69 0.53 4.46
C LYS A 105 11.57 -0.28 3.82
N MET A 106 11.08 0.15 2.66
CA MET A 106 10.09 -0.57 1.87
C MET A 106 10.67 -1.72 1.04
N GLN A 107 12.00 -1.85 0.98
CA GLN A 107 12.71 -2.80 0.10
C GLN A 107 12.29 -2.68 -1.37
N ARG A 108 12.14 -1.44 -1.84
CA ARG A 108 11.74 -1.09 -3.21
C ARG A 108 12.74 -0.14 -3.87
N SER A 109 12.56 0.10 -5.18
CA SER A 109 13.41 1.04 -5.92
C SER A 109 13.14 2.49 -5.51
N ARG A 110 14.12 3.38 -5.74
CA ARG A 110 13.96 4.81 -5.46
C ARG A 110 12.89 5.47 -6.32
N GLN A 111 12.74 5.00 -7.57
CA GLN A 111 11.70 5.47 -8.48
C GLN A 111 10.32 5.06 -7.98
N TRP A 112 10.17 3.82 -7.53
CA TRP A 112 8.94 3.33 -6.92
C TRP A 112 8.55 4.17 -5.69
N ALA A 113 9.51 4.42 -4.78
CA ALA A 113 9.26 5.22 -3.58
C ALA A 113 8.92 6.68 -3.92
N TYR A 114 9.55 7.24 -4.96
CA TYR A 114 9.22 8.58 -5.44
C TYR A 114 7.79 8.65 -5.96
N LEU A 115 7.38 7.74 -6.84
CA LEU A 115 6.04 7.70 -7.45
C LEU A 115 4.94 7.58 -6.39
N TYR A 116 5.09 6.64 -5.46
CA TYR A 116 4.11 6.44 -4.38
C TYR A 116 4.00 7.66 -3.47
N LEU A 117 5.14 8.26 -3.11
CA LEU A 117 5.16 9.42 -2.24
C LEU A 117 4.56 10.65 -2.94
N GLU A 118 4.85 10.85 -4.23
CA GLU A 118 4.28 11.92 -5.03
C GLU A 118 2.77 11.80 -5.13
N ALA A 119 2.25 10.59 -5.39
CA ALA A 119 0.82 10.33 -5.47
C ALA A 119 0.12 10.53 -4.10
N LEU A 120 0.72 10.07 -3.01
CA LEU A 120 0.19 10.25 -1.65
C LEU A 120 0.13 11.72 -1.23
N ILE A 121 1.16 12.50 -1.56
CA ILE A 121 1.16 13.94 -1.27
C ILE A 121 0.16 14.69 -2.16
N SER A 122 -0.03 14.25 -3.41
CA SER A 122 -0.99 14.86 -4.34
C SER A 122 -2.43 14.82 -3.85
N VAL A 123 -2.77 13.84 -3.02
CA VAL A 123 -4.11 13.63 -2.45
C VAL A 123 -4.18 13.99 -0.96
N ASP A 124 -3.16 14.67 -0.42
CA ASP A 124 -3.07 15.06 0.99
C ASP A 124 -3.05 13.91 2.01
N ALA A 125 -2.75 12.67 1.59
CA ALA A 125 -2.58 11.54 2.51
C ALA A 125 -1.26 11.64 3.30
N VAL A 126 -0.21 12.18 2.67
CA VAL A 126 1.12 12.38 3.25
C VAL A 126 1.51 13.86 3.16
N GLY A 127 2.09 14.37 4.24
CA GLY A 127 2.67 15.71 4.31
C GLY A 127 4.19 15.72 4.35
N ILE A 128 4.76 16.91 4.20
CA ILE A 128 6.19 17.18 4.39
C ILE A 128 6.33 18.24 5.47
N CYS A 129 7.29 18.07 6.36
CA CYS A 129 7.73 19.10 7.31
C CYS A 129 9.26 19.04 7.47
N LYS A 130 9.83 19.95 8.27
CA LYS A 130 11.30 20.01 8.49
C LYS A 130 11.89 18.69 9.03
N SER A 131 11.09 17.92 9.78
CA SER A 131 11.53 16.66 10.36
C SER A 131 11.43 15.46 9.40
N GLY A 132 10.79 15.61 8.23
CA GLY A 132 10.67 14.56 7.21
C GLY A 132 9.27 14.47 6.61
N TYR A 133 8.94 13.28 6.12
CA TYR A 133 7.59 12.93 5.68
C TYR A 133 6.75 12.45 6.86
N TYR A 134 5.45 12.74 6.85
CA TYR A 134 4.53 12.29 7.89
C TYR A 134 3.16 11.94 7.30
N THR A 135 2.44 11.02 7.94
CA THR A 135 1.05 10.72 7.57
C THR A 135 0.15 11.85 8.02
N LYS A 136 -0.62 12.41 7.07
CA LYS A 136 -1.54 13.53 7.32
C LYS A 136 -2.97 13.04 7.48
N ASP A 137 -3.45 12.24 6.54
CA ASP A 137 -4.78 11.62 6.60
C ASP A 137 -4.78 10.29 5.83
N ILE A 138 -4.79 9.18 6.57
CA ILE A 138 -4.76 7.84 5.99
C ILE A 138 -6.04 7.52 5.18
N SER A 139 -7.16 8.18 5.46
CA SER A 139 -8.41 7.97 4.74
C SER A 139 -8.34 8.43 3.28
N MET A 140 -7.43 9.35 2.96
CA MET A 140 -7.22 9.87 1.60
C MET A 140 -6.51 8.87 0.68
N ILE A 141 -5.99 7.75 1.18
CA ILE A 141 -5.34 6.73 0.35
C ILE A 141 -6.27 6.21 -0.76
N CYS A 142 -7.59 6.14 -0.51
CA CYS A 142 -8.56 5.69 -1.52
C CYS A 142 -8.62 6.58 -2.77
N LYS A 143 -8.08 7.81 -2.70
CA LYS A 143 -8.01 8.76 -3.81
C LYS A 143 -6.68 8.69 -4.55
N VAL A 144 -5.70 7.90 -4.10
CA VAL A 144 -4.37 7.83 -4.72
C VAL A 144 -4.48 7.49 -6.21
N GLY A 145 -3.76 8.26 -7.02
CA GLY A 145 -3.76 8.13 -8.47
C GLY A 145 -4.89 8.87 -9.19
N SER A 146 -5.88 9.41 -8.47
CA SER A 146 -6.94 10.24 -9.07
C SER A 146 -6.39 11.56 -9.59
N VAL A 147 -5.41 12.11 -8.89
CA VAL A 147 -4.66 13.31 -9.25
C VAL A 147 -3.20 13.09 -8.90
N ILE A 148 -2.30 13.33 -9.85
CA ILE A 148 -0.85 13.34 -9.61
C ILE A 148 -0.29 14.71 -9.99
N LYS A 149 0.15 15.45 -8.98
CA LYS A 149 0.80 16.76 -9.13
C LYS A 149 2.32 16.53 -9.24
N LYS A 150 2.83 16.45 -10.47
CA LYS A 150 4.26 16.27 -10.72
C LYS A 150 5.07 17.38 -10.07
N GLY A 151 6.13 17.03 -9.35
CA GLY A 151 7.02 17.99 -8.69
C GLY A 151 6.52 18.51 -7.34
N ILE A 152 5.35 18.07 -6.86
CA ILE A 152 4.77 18.53 -5.58
C ILE A 152 5.68 18.28 -4.38
N ILE A 153 6.51 17.23 -4.42
CA ILE A 153 7.50 16.96 -3.36
C ILE A 153 8.47 18.14 -3.22
N SER A 154 8.94 18.69 -4.35
CA SER A 154 9.89 19.80 -4.37
C SER A 154 9.23 21.09 -3.90
N GLU A 155 7.99 21.34 -4.34
CA GLU A 155 7.17 22.48 -3.93
C GLU A 155 6.91 22.47 -2.41
N LYS A 156 6.39 21.36 -1.88
CA LYS A 156 6.11 21.21 -0.44
C LYS A 156 7.37 21.29 0.42
N ARG A 157 8.51 20.80 -0.08
CA ARG A 157 9.81 20.98 0.59
C ARG A 157 10.21 22.46 0.64
N ALA A 158 10.03 23.20 -0.44
CA ALA A 158 10.33 24.63 -0.50
C ALA A 158 9.43 25.44 0.45
N GLU A 159 8.12 25.14 0.49
CA GLU A 159 7.17 25.73 1.45
C GLU A 159 7.62 25.50 2.91
N CYS A 160 8.21 24.34 3.21
CA CYS A 160 8.74 24.01 4.53
C CYS A 160 10.13 24.59 4.84
N GLY A 161 10.72 25.37 3.91
CA GLY A 161 12.06 25.92 4.03
C GLY A 161 13.18 24.88 3.88
N ILE A 162 12.91 23.72 3.28
CA ILE A 162 13.90 22.67 3.05
C ILE A 162 14.60 22.98 1.73
N GLN A 163 15.84 23.49 1.80
CA GLN A 163 16.59 23.85 0.61
C GLN A 163 16.97 22.61 -0.22
N PRO A 164 16.84 22.67 -1.56
CA PRO A 164 17.36 21.62 -2.44
C PRO A 164 18.88 21.50 -2.25
N GLN A 165 19.40 20.28 -2.08
CA GLN A 165 20.84 20.06 -2.17
C GLN A 165 21.31 20.49 -3.56
N ARG A 166 22.17 21.52 -3.62
CA ARG A 166 22.80 21.97 -4.87
C ARG A 166 23.47 20.76 -5.53
N ARG A 167 23.04 20.41 -6.76
CA ARG A 167 23.75 19.42 -7.58
C ARG A 167 25.18 19.92 -7.77
N ARG A 168 26.17 19.28 -7.14
CA ARG A 168 27.58 19.48 -7.50
C ARG A 168 27.72 19.09 -8.98
N LYS A 169 28.15 20.03 -9.84
CA LYS A 169 28.54 19.73 -11.21
C LYS A 169 29.64 18.67 -11.13
N LYS A 170 29.45 17.51 -11.78
CA LYS A 170 30.53 16.55 -11.97
C LYS A 170 31.58 17.23 -12.84
N THR A 171 32.77 17.43 -12.31
CA THR A 171 33.95 17.78 -13.12
C THR A 171 34.24 16.58 -14.02
N THR A 172 33.92 16.70 -15.30
CA THR A 172 34.38 15.78 -16.34
C THR A 172 35.89 15.91 -16.40
N LYS A 173 36.64 14.96 -15.82
CA LYS A 173 38.06 14.83 -16.13
C LYS A 173 38.14 14.35 -17.57
N THR A 174 38.56 15.22 -18.48
CA THR A 174 38.99 14.87 -19.83
C THR A 174 40.19 13.95 -19.72
N THR A 175 39.97 12.66 -19.95
CA THR A 175 41.05 11.69 -20.16
C THR A 175 41.64 11.98 -21.55
N ASN A 176 42.71 12.76 -21.60
CA ASN A 176 43.55 12.85 -22.79
C ASN A 176 44.35 11.55 -22.89
N HIS A 177 43.98 10.67 -23.82
CA HIS A 177 44.87 9.60 -24.26
C HIS A 177 45.90 10.20 -25.22
N LYS A 178 47.17 10.09 -24.84
CA LYS A 178 48.34 10.31 -25.68
C LYS A 178 48.95 8.95 -25.98
#